data_AF-T1EJ57-F1
#
_entry.id   AF-T1EJ57-F1
#
_cell.length_a   1.000
_cell.length_b   1.000
_cell.length_c   1.000
_cell.angle_alpha   90.00
_cell.angle_beta   90.00
_cell.angle_gamma   90.00
#
_symmetry.space_group_name_H-M   'P 1'
#
loop_
_entity.id
_entity.type
_entity.pdbx_description
1 polymer ?
#
loop_
_entity_poly.entity_id
_entity_poly.type
_entity_poly.pdbx_seq_one_letter_code
_entity_poly.pdbx_strand_id
1 'polypeptide(L)' 'SCAAMICLDLSAAFDTINHQILLERLKMEFGITDTALSWFSSYLSNRPQFIKLGTL' A
#
# COMPACT_ATOMS: atom_id res chain seq x y z
N SER A 1 14.79 -9.39 -4.56
CA SER A 1 14.81 -7.92 -4.31
C SER A 1 13.88 -7.11 -5.22
N CYS A 2 13.21 -7.70 -6.22
CA CYS A 2 12.34 -6.96 -7.15
C CYS A 2 10.92 -6.70 -6.60
N ALA A 3 10.38 -7.61 -5.78
CA ALA A 3 9.04 -7.48 -5.20
C ALA A 3 8.90 -6.24 -4.30
N ALA A 4 9.93 -5.91 -3.52
CA ALA A 4 9.94 -4.71 -2.69
C ALA A 4 9.93 -3.42 -3.54
N MET A 5 10.60 -3.42 -4.69
CA MET A 5 10.61 -2.28 -5.61
C MET A 5 9.25 -2.09 -6.30
N ILE A 6 8.63 -3.19 -6.76
CA ILE A 6 7.27 -3.19 -7.31
C ILE A 6 6.27 -2.66 -6.28
N CYS A 7 6.38 -3.11 -5.03
CA CYS A 7 5.61 -2.57 -3.92
C CYS A 7 5.82 -1.05 -3.80
N LEU A 8 7.05 -0.57 -3.72
CA LEU A 8 7.32 0.86 -3.58
C LEU A 8 6.74 1.71 -4.74
N ASP A 9 6.85 1.25 -5.99
CA ASP A 9 6.24 1.90 -7.16
C ASP A 9 4.70 1.91 -7.07
N LEU A 10 4.09 0.78 -6.71
CA LEU A 10 2.65 0.68 -6.51
C LEU A 10 2.16 1.58 -5.38
N SER A 11 2.89 1.68 -4.27
CA SER A 11 2.51 2.60 -3.19
C SER A 11 2.68 4.05 -3.60
N ALA A 12 3.72 4.43 -4.37
CA ALA A 12 3.86 5.79 -4.87
C ALA A 12 2.73 6.15 -5.86
N ALA A 13 2.32 5.21 -6.70
CA ALA A 13 1.17 5.39 -7.59
C ALA A 13 -0.15 5.44 -6.81
N PHE A 14 -0.33 4.59 -5.80
CA PHE A 14 -1.56 4.50 -5.01
C PHE A 14 -1.71 5.60 -3.96
N ASP A 15 -0.63 6.19 -3.44
CA ASP A 15 -0.67 7.37 -2.54
C ASP A 15 -1.29 8.61 -3.21
N THR A 16 -1.40 8.64 -4.54
CA THR A 16 -2.05 9.72 -5.29
C THR A 16 -3.55 9.49 -5.49
N ILE A 17 -4.02 8.27 -5.29
CA ILE A 17 -5.41 7.85 -5.49
C ILE A 17 -6.07 7.76 -4.11
N ASN A 18 -7.34 8.13 -4.01
CA ASN A 18 -8.06 7.98 -2.75
C ASN A 18 -8.11 6.50 -2.32
N HIS A 19 -7.45 6.18 -1.20
CA HIS A 19 -7.29 4.81 -0.72
C HIS A 19 -8.62 4.11 -0.44
N GLN A 20 -9.67 4.85 -0.03
CA GLN A 20 -10.99 4.27 0.22
C GLN A 20 -11.65 3.79 -1.09
N ILE A 21 -11.56 4.60 -2.15
CA ILE A 21 -12.09 4.24 -3.47
C ILE A 21 -11.36 3.01 -4.02
N LEU A 22 -10.03 2.95 -3.85
CA LEU A 22 -9.23 1.81 -4.28
C LEU A 22 -9.61 0.52 -3.53
N LEU A 23 -9.76 0.59 -2.20
CA LEU A 23 -10.18 -0.56 -1.38
C LEU A 23 -11.60 -1.03 -1.72
N GLU A 24 -12.52 -0.10 -1.96
CA GLU A 24 -13.88 -0.43 -2.40
C GLU A 24 -13.88 -1.13 -3.75
N ARG A 25 -13.06 -0.69 -4.71
CA ARG A 25 -12.91 -1.38 -6.00
C ARG A 25 -12.29 -2.75 -5.87
N LEU A 26 -11.21 -2.90 -5.10
CA LEU A 26 -10.59 -4.20 -4.86
C LEU A 26 -11.60 -5.20 -4.28
N LYS A 27 -12.48 -4.73 -3.39
CA LYS A 27 -13.56 -5.54 -2.83
C LYS A 27 -14.68 -5.85 -3.83
N MET A 28 -15.20 -4.83 -4.50
CA MET A 28 -16.43 -4.92 -5.30
C MET A 28 -16.19 -5.40 -6.74
N GLU A 29 -15.12 -4.93 -7.39
CA GLU A 29 -14.81 -5.24 -8.78
C GLU A 29 -13.94 -6.50 -8.91
N PHE A 30 -13.05 -6.75 -7.94
CA PHE A 30 -12.11 -7.88 -7.98
C PHE A 30 -12.44 -8.97 -6.95
N GLY A 31 -13.45 -8.78 -6.10
CA GLY A 31 -13.89 -9.77 -5.11
C GLY A 31 -12.88 -10.02 -3.98
N ILE A 32 -11.88 -9.13 -3.80
CA ILE A 32 -10.84 -9.31 -2.79
C ILE A 32 -11.44 -9.03 -1.41
N THR A 33 -11.39 -10.02 -0.53
CA THR A 33 -12.03 -9.99 0.79
C THR A 33 -11.09 -10.46 1.90
N ASP A 34 -11.51 -10.28 3.14
CA ASP A 34 -10.85 -10.76 4.36
C ASP A 34 -9.36 -10.37 4.46
N THR A 35 -8.48 -11.37 4.56
CA THR A 35 -7.06 -11.20 4.86
C THR A 35 -6.34 -10.41 3.77
N ALA A 36 -6.70 -10.63 2.50
CA ALA A 36 -6.09 -9.92 1.38
C ALA A 36 -6.48 -8.44 1.38
N LEU A 37 -7.76 -8.13 1.63
CA LEU A 37 -8.23 -6.74 1.71
C LEU A 37 -7.62 -6.01 2.92
N SER A 38 -7.51 -6.71 4.06
CA SER A 38 -6.84 -6.18 5.25
C SER A 38 -5.35 -5.91 5.00
N TRP A 39 -4.66 -6.79 4.27
CA TRP A 39 -3.28 -6.58 3.86
C TRP A 39 -3.13 -5.34 2.97
N PHE A 40 -3.98 -5.17 1.95
CA PHE A 40 -3.97 -3.96 1.11
C PHE A 40 -4.27 -2.69 1.90
N SER A 41 -5.22 -2.73 2.83
CA SER A 41 -5.52 -1.59 3.70
C SER A 41 -4.33 -1.23 4.58
N SER A 42 -3.69 -2.21 5.21
CA SER A 42 -2.48 -1.98 6.02
C SER A 42 -1.33 -1.42 5.18
N TYR A 43 -1.19 -1.94 3.96
CA TYR A 43 -0.17 -1.52 3.00
C TYR A 43 -0.32 -0.07 2.54
N LEU A 44 -1.55 0.37 2.27
CA LEU A 44 -1.86 1.73 1.80
C LEU A 44 -1.91 2.75 2.95
N SER A 45 -2.28 2.34 4.17
CA SER A 45 -2.45 3.27 5.29
C SER A 45 -1.21 3.46 6.17
N ASN A 46 -0.21 2.58 6.10
CA ASN A 46 0.90 2.57 7.06
C ASN A 46 2.26 2.77 6.39
N ARG A 47 2.58 4.01 6.00
CA ARG A 47 3.89 4.41 5.48
C ARG A 47 4.69 5.27 6.48
N PRO A 48 5.15 4.74 7.62
CA PRO A 48 6.14 5.45 8.43
C PRO A 48 7.47 5.45 7.68
N GLN A 49 7.89 6.62 7.19
CA GLN A 49 9.21 6.80 6.60
C GLN A 49 10.24 6.89 7.72
N PHE A 50 11.16 5.93 7.77
CA PHE A 50 12.28 5.94 8.72
C PHE A 50 13.54 6.41 8.01
N ILE A 51 14.05 7.57 8.40
CA ILE A 51 15.37 8.05 7.97
C ILE A 51 16.37 7.66 9.05
N LYS A 52 17.36 6.84 8.68
CA LYS A 52 18.49 6.55 9.57
C LYS A 52 19.41 7.78 9.55
N LEU A 53 19.29 8.64 10.56
CA LEU A 53 20.25 9.72 10.77
C LEU A 53 21.62 9.07 11.05
N GLY A 54 22.57 9.30 10.15
CA GLY A 54 23.97 8.91 10.36
C GLY A 54 24.48 9.58 11.62
N THR A 55 25.02 8.78 12.54
CA THR A 55 25.65 9.25 13.76
C THR A 55 26.80 10.20 13.40
N LEU A 56 26.84 11.36 14.09
CA LEU A 56 27.88 12.39 13.99
C LEU A 56 29.28 11.83 14.23
#